data_AF-A0A2S9QSG4-F1
#
_entry.id   AF-A0A2S9QSG4-F1
#
_cell.length_a   1.000
_cell.length_b   1.000
_cell.length_c   1.000
_cell.angle_alpha   90.00
_cell.angle_beta   90.00
_cell.angle_gamma   90.00
#
_symmetry.space_group_name_H-M   'P 1'
#
loop_
_entity.id
_entity.type
_entity.pdbx_description
1 polymer ?
#
loop_
_entity_poly.entity_id
_entity_poly.type
_entity_poly.pdbx_seq_one_letter_code
_entity_poly.pdbx_strand_id
1 'polypeptide(L)'
;MALDMLTFIRDGRVQGQPLGQHVKTGDLSDCYKFYFDPNGVGKPRYRLVYRYTPNEVEAVAVEAVAVGERSGLDVYLTAAERLGRQSEA
;
A
#
# COMPACT_ATOMS: atom_id res chain seq x y z
N MET A 1 5.69 -13.39 2.81
CA MET A 1 6.25 -12.09 3.24
C MET A 1 5.28 -10.92 3.19
N ALA A 2 4.77 -10.49 2.03
CA ALA A 2 3.79 -9.39 2.00
C ALA A 2 2.47 -9.75 2.70
N LEU A 3 2.01 -11.00 2.55
CA LEU A 3 0.86 -11.54 3.30
C LEU A 3 1.11 -11.57 4.82
N ASP A 4 2.34 -11.85 5.25
CA ASP A 4 2.71 -11.81 6.67
C ASP A 4 2.64 -10.37 7.19
N MET A 5 3.09 -9.40 6.39
CA MET A 5 2.98 -7.98 6.74
C MET A 5 1.51 -7.54 6.84
N LEU A 6 0.64 -7.98 5.93
CA LEU A 6 -0.81 -7.72 6.04
C LEU A 6 -1.40 -8.29 7.32
N THR A 7 -0.98 -9.49 7.72
CA THR A 7 -1.40 -10.11 8.98
C THR A 7 -0.95 -9.27 10.16
N PHE A 8 0.31 -8.82 10.18
CA PHE A 8 0.81 -7.93 11.24
C PHE A 8 0.13 -6.57 11.27
N ILE A 9 -0.24 -6.01 10.11
CA ILE A 9 -1.01 -4.76 10.01
C ILE A 9 -2.41 -4.97 10.58
N ARG A 10 -3.09 -6.04 10.17
CA ARG A 10 -4.43 -6.39 10.67
C ARG A 10 -4.44 -6.58 12.18
N ASP A 11 -3.42 -7.23 12.72
CA ASP A 11 -3.28 -7.49 14.15
C ASP A 11 -2.73 -6.27 14.93
N GLY A 12 -2.52 -5.12 14.28
CA GLY A 12 -2.04 -3.87 14.90
C GLY A 12 -0.57 -3.89 15.35
N ARG A 13 0.21 -4.90 14.95
CA ARG A 13 1.60 -5.09 15.35
C ARG A 13 2.56 -4.15 14.63
N VAL A 14 2.22 -3.78 13.40
CA VAL A 14 2.96 -2.81 12.58
C VAL A 14 1.98 -1.90 11.86
N GLN A 15 2.45 -0.71 11.45
CA GLN A 15 1.61 0.24 10.73
C GLN A 15 2.40 0.87 9.58
N GLY A 16 1.73 1.07 8.44
CA GLY A 16 2.25 1.84 7.32
C GLY A 16 2.16 3.35 7.56
N GLN A 17 2.79 4.11 6.67
CA GLN A 17 2.64 5.56 6.61
C GLN A 17 1.46 5.92 5.71
N PRO A 18 0.60 6.88 6.09
CA PRO A 18 -0.47 7.33 5.23
C PRO A 18 0.09 7.89 3.91
N LEU A 19 -0.66 7.67 2.84
CA LEU A 19 -0.46 8.31 1.55
C LEU A 19 -1.38 9.52 1.43
N GLY A 20 -1.22 10.26 0.33
CA GLY A 20 -2.00 11.45 0.05
C GLY A 20 -2.10 11.67 -1.45
N GLN A 21 -2.49 12.87 -1.84
CA GLN A 21 -2.53 13.26 -3.24
C GLN A 21 -1.13 13.53 -3.79
N HIS A 22 -0.90 13.11 -5.04
CA HIS A 22 0.35 13.39 -5.73
C HIS A 22 0.12 13.50 -7.25
N VAL A 23 0.71 14.53 -7.87
CA VAL A 23 0.47 14.90 -9.27
C VAL A 23 0.65 13.74 -10.27
N LYS A 24 1.56 12.80 -10.00
CA LYS A 24 1.84 11.67 -10.89
C LYS A 24 1.00 10.42 -10.63
N THR A 25 0.45 10.26 -9.43
CA THR A 25 -0.18 8.99 -9.01
C THR A 25 -1.65 9.17 -8.63
N GLY A 26 -2.19 10.38 -8.77
CA GLY A 26 -3.57 10.68 -8.37
C GLY A 26 -3.75 10.68 -6.85
N ASP A 27 -4.97 10.39 -6.43
CA ASP A 27 -5.37 10.38 -5.02
C ASP A 27 -5.21 8.99 -4.38
N LEU A 28 -4.30 8.87 -3.42
CA LEU A 28 -4.12 7.67 -2.60
C LEU A 28 -4.36 7.97 -1.11
N SER A 29 -5.18 8.97 -0.77
CA SER A 29 -5.32 9.46 0.62
C SER A 29 -6.02 8.48 1.57
N ASP A 30 -6.72 7.47 1.05
CA ASP A 30 -7.28 6.35 1.83
C ASP A 30 -6.30 5.17 1.97
N CYS A 31 -5.11 5.26 1.37
CA CYS A 31 -4.11 4.21 1.35
C CYS A 31 -2.94 4.49 2.29
N TYR A 32 -2.20 3.43 2.59
CA TYR A 32 -0.98 3.44 3.39
C TYR A 32 0.12 2.73 2.62
N LYS A 33 1.37 3.13 2.84
CA LYS A 33 2.57 2.43 2.37
C LYS A 33 3.29 1.76 3.54
N PHE A 34 3.71 0.52 3.36
CA PHE A 34 4.57 -0.19 4.30
C PHE A 34 5.86 -0.61 3.59
N TYR A 35 7.00 -0.26 4.19
CA TYR A 35 8.32 -0.61 3.67
C TYR A 35 8.72 -2.00 4.13
N PHE A 36 9.17 -2.85 3.21
CA PHE A 36 9.72 -4.15 3.59
C PHE A 36 10.86 -4.56 2.65
N ASP A 37 11.80 -5.35 3.16
CA ASP A 37 12.85 -5.98 2.36
C ASP A 37 13.17 -7.35 2.96
N PRO A 38 12.99 -8.45 2.21
CA PRO A 38 13.31 -9.79 2.69
C PRO A 38 14.77 -9.98 3.09
N ASN A 39 15.69 -9.24 2.46
CA ASN A 39 17.13 -9.47 2.61
C ASN A 39 17.78 -8.50 3.61
N GLY A 40 17.06 -7.48 4.09
CA GLY A 40 17.50 -6.59 5.17
C GLY A 40 18.73 -5.72 4.91
N VAL A 41 19.38 -5.79 3.76
CA VAL A 41 20.58 -5.00 3.44
C VAL A 41 20.19 -3.71 2.72
N GLY A 42 20.33 -2.57 3.42
CA GLY A 42 20.18 -1.24 2.84
C GLY A 42 18.76 -0.68 2.87
N LYS A 43 18.44 0.23 1.93
CA LYS A 43 17.12 0.87 1.87
C LYS A 43 16.06 -0.13 1.40
N PRO A 44 14.88 -0.20 2.04
CA PRO A 44 13.85 -1.15 1.64
C PRO A 44 13.44 -1.00 0.17
N ARG A 45 13.64 -2.08 -0.59
CA ARG A 45 13.36 -2.11 -2.03
C ARG A 45 11.88 -2.18 -2.34
N TYR A 46 11.12 -2.92 -1.53
CA TYR A 46 9.71 -3.19 -1.77
C TYR A 46 8.79 -2.33 -0.90
N ARG A 47 7.59 -2.11 -1.42
CA ARG A 47 6.47 -1.47 -0.73
C ARG A 47 5.23 -2.32 -0.89
N LEU A 48 4.47 -2.39 0.20
CA LEU A 48 3.06 -2.78 0.20
C LEU A 48 2.22 -1.50 0.26
N VAL A 49 1.32 -1.31 -0.70
CA VAL A 49 0.25 -0.32 -0.64
C VAL A 49 -1.01 -1.05 -0.21
N TYR A 50 -1.65 -0.57 0.85
CA TYR A 50 -2.84 -1.18 1.41
C TYR A 50 -3.85 -0.13 1.85
N ARG A 51 -5.12 -0.51 2.02
CA ARG A 51 -6.15 0.35 2.62
C ARG A 51 -7.01 -0.44 3.59
N TYR A 52 -7.67 0.27 4.49
CA TYR A 52 -8.70 -0.30 5.35
C TYR A 52 -10.04 -0.21 4.62
N THR A 53 -10.76 -1.33 4.51
CA THR A 53 -12.11 -1.34 3.96
C THR A 53 -13.14 -1.68 5.05
N PRO A 54 -14.31 -1.01 5.05
CA PRO A 54 -15.40 -1.42 5.91
C PRO A 54 -15.89 -2.81 5.46
N ASN A 55 -16.10 -3.72 6.41
CA ASN A 55 -16.76 -5.00 6.18
C ASN A 55 -18.07 -5.02 6.99
N GLU A 56 -19.12 -5.66 6.44
CA GLU A 56 -20.51 -5.65 6.93
C GLU A 56 -20.70 -6.24 8.36
N VAL A 57 -19.65 -6.79 8.96
CA VAL A 57 -19.69 -7.57 10.22
C VAL A 57 -18.75 -7.01 11.31
N GLU A 58 -18.52 -5.69 11.36
CA GLU A 58 -17.70 -5.01 12.40
C GLU A 58 -16.18 -5.26 12.40
N ALA A 59 -15.62 -5.99 11.44
CA ALA A 59 -14.17 -6.16 11.32
C ALA A 59 -13.58 -5.24 10.23
N VAL A 60 -12.69 -4.32 10.61
CA VAL A 60 -11.87 -3.57 9.64
C VAL A 60 -11.03 -4.56 8.84
N ALA A 61 -11.28 -4.65 7.52
CA ALA A 61 -10.49 -5.50 6.63
C ALA A 61 -9.28 -4.73 6.09
N VAL A 62 -8.16 -5.42 5.94
CA VAL A 62 -6.95 -4.86 5.32
C VAL A 62 -6.84 -5.39 3.90
N GLU A 63 -7.00 -4.50 2.91
CA GLU A 63 -6.87 -4.83 1.50
C GLU A 63 -5.47 -4.50 1.01
N ALA A 64 -4.74 -5.49 0.48
CA ALA A 64 -3.53 -5.22 -0.29
C ALA A 64 -3.88 -4.72 -1.69
N VAL A 65 -3.59 -3.45 -1.94
CA VAL A 65 -3.84 -2.81 -3.24
C VAL A 65 -2.71 -3.13 -4.21
N ALA A 66 -1.45 -2.96 -3.81
CA ALA A 66 -0.29 -3.25 -4.67
C ALA A 66 0.95 -3.65 -3.86
N VAL A 67 1.80 -4.48 -4.48
CA VAL A 67 3.12 -4.83 -3.96
C VAL A 67 4.12 -4.70 -5.08
N GLY A 68 5.21 -3.97 -4.85
CA GLY A 68 6.19 -3.71 -5.89
C GLY A 68 7.41 -2.94 -5.39
N GLU A 69 8.37 -2.75 -6.29
CA GLU A 69 9.59 -2.00 -6.01
C GLU A 69 9.35 -0.49 -5.93
N ARG A 70 10.32 0.25 -5.38
CA ARG A 70 10.30 1.72 -5.33
C ARG A 70 10.35 2.37 -6.71
N SER A 71 11.07 1.74 -7.64
CA SER A 71 11.56 2.40 -8.85
C SER A 71 10.42 3.11 -9.58
N GLY A 72 10.69 4.30 -10.13
CA GLY A 72 9.73 5.00 -10.99
C GLY A 72 8.41 5.47 -10.36
N LEU A 73 8.15 5.22 -9.07
CA LEU A 73 6.80 5.28 -8.47
C LEU A 73 5.87 4.13 -8.87
N ASP A 74 6.41 3.06 -9.48
CA ASP A 74 5.64 2.00 -10.13
C ASP A 74 4.57 1.39 -9.22
N VAL A 75 4.92 1.05 -7.97
CA VAL A 75 3.96 0.48 -7.02
C VAL A 75 2.77 1.39 -6.73
N TYR A 76 2.96 2.70 -6.78
CA TYR A 76 1.88 3.68 -6.56
C TYR A 76 1.05 3.89 -7.81
N LEU A 77 1.67 3.87 -8.99
CA LEU A 77 0.96 3.92 -10.27
C LEU A 77 0.05 2.70 -10.44
N THR A 78 0.58 1.50 -10.14
CA THR A 78 -0.21 0.26 -10.11
C THR A 78 -1.33 0.32 -9.08
N ALA A 79 -1.09 0.92 -7.90
CA ALA A 79 -2.13 1.09 -6.90
C ALA A 79 -3.26 2.01 -7.40
N ALA A 80 -2.90 3.15 -8.01
CA ALA A 80 -3.86 4.07 -8.58
C ALA A 80 -4.68 3.43 -9.71
N GLU A 81 -4.04 2.65 -10.59
CA GLU A 81 -4.69 1.89 -11.65
C GLU A 81 -5.73 0.91 -11.10
N ARG A 82 -5.34 0.08 -10.12
CA ARG A 82 -6.22 -0.93 -9.50
C ARG A 82 -7.41 -0.32 -8.77
N LEU A 83 -7.25 0.92 -8.30
CA LEU A 83 -8.32 1.68 -7.65
C LEU A 83 -9.13 2.54 -8.63
N GLY A 84 -8.79 2.55 -9.92
CA GLY A 84 -9.49 3.35 -10.94
C GLY A 84 -9.25 4.86 -10.81
N ARG A 85 -8.07 5.30 -10.35
CA ARG A 85 -7.75 6.70 -9.99
C ARG A 85 -6.68 7.34 -10.86
N GLN A 86 -6.43 6.79 -12.05
CA GLN A 86 -5.54 7.45 -12.98
C GLN A 86 -6.18 8.77 -13.43
N SER A 87 -5.42 9.86 -13.35
CA SER A 87 -5.78 11.08 -14.06
C SER A 87 -5.72 10.78 -15.56
N GLU A 88 -6.76 11.10 -16.32
CA GLU A 88 -6.68 11.14 -17.78
C GLU A 88 -5.49 12.03 -18.17
N ALA A 89 -4.63 11.51 -19.05
CA ALA A 89 -3.47 12.23 -19.58
C ALA A 89 -3.90 13.31 -20.57
#